data_AF-A0A842V903-F1
#
_entry.id   AF-A0A842V903-F1
#
_cell.length_a   1.000
_cell.length_b   1.000
_cell.length_c   1.000
_cell.angle_alpha   90.00
_cell.angle_beta   90.00
_cell.angle_gamma   90.00
#
_symmetry.space_group_name_H-M   'P 1'
#
loop_
_entity.id
_entity.type
_entity.pdbx_description
1 polymer ?
#
loop_
_entity_poly.entity_id
_entity_poly.type
_entity_poly.pdbx_seq_one_letter_code
_entity_poly.pdbx_strand_id
1 'polypeptide(L)'
;MTKRGQLTIYLGVGIALLIVLVAFILLWNTDTGCPEDARLCPDGTSVMRQAPDCEFAACPHPEGATFCQPNDRGLFCTAEYDPVCGWIDPGQADCETFPCTETKSNACTACADPTVVYWTPGECS
;
A
#
# COMPACT_ATOMS: atom_id res chain seq x y z
N MET A 1 29.81 -22.25 -57.92
CA MET A 1 29.03 -21.58 -56.85
C MET A 1 29.78 -20.31 -56.47
N THR A 2 29.16 -19.15 -56.67
CA THR A 2 29.80 -17.83 -56.66
C THR A 2 30.02 -17.34 -55.23
N LYS A 3 31.25 -16.93 -54.87
CA LYS A 3 31.60 -16.31 -53.56
C LYS A 3 30.67 -15.13 -53.19
N ARG A 4 30.07 -14.48 -54.19
CA ARG A 4 29.08 -13.40 -54.02
C ARG A 4 27.74 -13.89 -53.44
N GLY A 5 27.30 -15.11 -53.76
CA GLY A 5 26.03 -15.66 -53.26
C GLY A 5 26.10 -16.15 -51.80
N GLN A 6 27.28 -16.63 -51.36
CA GLN A 6 27.50 -16.98 -49.95
C GLN A 6 27.50 -15.74 -49.05
N LEU A 7 28.11 -14.64 -49.49
CA LEU A 7 28.17 -13.39 -48.72
C LEU A 7 26.78 -12.79 -48.46
N THR A 8 25.88 -12.84 -49.45
CA THR A 8 24.49 -12.38 -49.27
C THR A 8 23.70 -13.22 -48.28
N ILE A 9 23.97 -14.53 -48.20
CA ILE A 9 23.32 -15.44 -47.24
C ILE A 9 23.78 -15.11 -45.80
N TYR A 10 25.10 -14.94 -45.58
CA TYR A 10 25.62 -14.60 -44.25
C TYR A 10 25.14 -13.24 -43.75
N LEU A 11 25.05 -12.24 -44.64
CA LEU A 11 24.49 -10.92 -44.30
C LEU A 11 23.02 -11.02 -43.89
N GLY A 12 22.21 -11.80 -44.61
CA GLY A 12 20.80 -12.00 -44.28
C GLY A 12 20.61 -12.72 -42.93
N VAL A 13 21.38 -13.78 -42.69
CA VAL A 13 21.34 -14.52 -41.41
C VAL A 13 21.80 -13.64 -40.24
N GLY A 14 22.87 -12.86 -40.42
CA GLY A 14 23.39 -11.96 -39.40
C GLY A 14 22.37 -10.88 -39.02
N ILE A 15 21.70 -10.27 -40.01
CA ILE A 15 20.63 -9.28 -39.78
C ILE A 15 19.45 -9.93 -39.05
N ALA A 16 19.02 -11.12 -39.47
CA ALA A 16 17.93 -11.83 -38.80
C ALA A 16 18.25 -12.16 -37.33
N LEU A 17 19.46 -12.63 -37.04
CA LEU A 17 19.92 -12.89 -35.67
C LEU A 17 19.95 -11.61 -34.82
N LEU A 18 20.41 -10.49 -35.41
CA LEU A 18 20.47 -9.20 -34.72
C LEU A 18 19.07 -8.66 -34.42
N ILE A 19 18.11 -8.81 -35.33
CA ILE A 19 16.70 -8.47 -35.11
C ILE A 19 16.09 -9.31 -33.98
N VAL A 20 16.35 -10.62 -33.96
CA VAL A 20 15.86 -11.51 -32.88
C VAL A 20 16.45 -11.11 -31.53
N LEU A 21 17.74 -10.76 -31.49
CA LEU A 21 18.44 -10.38 -30.26
C LEU A 21 17.94 -9.02 -29.74
N VAL A 22 17.73 -8.05 -30.62
CA VAL A 22 17.12 -6.75 -30.27
C VAL A 22 15.68 -6.92 -29.81
N ALA A 23 14.87 -7.72 -30.50
CA ALA A 23 13.49 -8.00 -30.08
C ALA A 23 13.46 -8.68 -28.70
N PHE A 24 14.37 -9.62 -28.43
CA PHE A 24 14.51 -10.22 -27.11
C PHE A 24 14.88 -9.19 -26.04
N ILE A 25 15.81 -8.27 -26.31
CA ILE A 25 16.15 -7.19 -25.36
C ILE A 25 14.95 -6.25 -25.13
N LEU A 26 14.21 -5.89 -26.17
CA LEU A 26 13.08 -4.96 -26.08
C LEU A 26 11.84 -5.60 -25.41
N LEU A 27 11.60 -6.90 -25.61
CA LEU A 27 10.43 -7.60 -25.08
C LEU A 27 10.59 -8.03 -23.61
N TRP A 28 11.80 -8.00 -23.05
CA TRP A 28 12.05 -8.40 -21.66
C TRP A 28 12.05 -7.23 -20.67
N ASN A 29 11.99 -5.99 -21.17
CA ASN A 29 11.90 -4.78 -20.35
C ASN A 29 10.46 -4.26 -20.31
N THR A 30 9.52 -5.11 -19.91
CA THR A 30 8.17 -4.63 -19.62
C THR A 30 8.09 -4.39 -18.12
N ASP A 31 8.37 -3.16 -17.68
CA ASP A 31 7.98 -2.71 -16.34
C ASP A 31 6.46 -2.75 -16.27
N THR A 32 5.92 -3.86 -15.78
CA THR A 32 4.52 -3.95 -15.41
C THR A 32 4.32 -3.04 -14.22
N GLY A 33 3.76 -1.84 -14.44
CA GLY A 33 3.36 -0.95 -13.36
C GLY A 33 2.42 -1.64 -12.37
N CYS A 34 2.31 -1.08 -11.17
CA CYS A 34 1.39 -1.61 -10.17
C CYS A 34 -0.08 -1.42 -10.60
N PRO A 35 -0.99 -2.30 -10.17
CA PRO A 35 -2.42 -2.12 -10.39
C PRO A 35 -2.90 -0.74 -9.91
N GLU A 36 -3.87 -0.16 -10.62
CA GLU A 36 -4.45 1.15 -10.30
C GLU A 36 -5.58 1.06 -9.24
N ASP A 37 -5.39 0.23 -8.21
CA ASP A 37 -6.31 0.15 -7.07
C ASP A 37 -5.90 1.10 -5.94
N ALA A 38 -6.90 1.52 -5.15
CA ALA A 38 -6.72 2.44 -4.04
C ALA A 38 -7.35 1.88 -2.76
N ARG A 39 -6.67 2.09 -1.63
CA ARG A 39 -7.16 1.80 -0.29
C ARG A 39 -7.55 3.11 0.39
N LEU A 40 -8.71 3.11 1.03
CA LEU A 40 -9.19 4.24 1.82
C LEU A 40 -8.56 4.22 3.22
N CYS A 41 -8.11 5.38 3.69
CA CYS A 41 -7.48 5.57 4.99
C CYS A 41 -8.47 6.13 6.02
N PRO A 42 -8.18 6.00 7.33
CA PRO A 42 -9.04 6.53 8.40
C PRO A 42 -9.31 8.04 8.28
N ASP A 43 -8.41 8.81 7.69
CA ASP A 43 -8.57 10.25 7.47
C ASP A 43 -9.44 10.59 6.24
N GLY A 44 -9.84 9.60 5.46
CA GLY A 44 -10.61 9.74 4.23
C GLY A 44 -9.77 9.95 2.98
N THR A 45 -8.44 10.00 3.10
CA THR A 45 -7.54 9.99 1.94
C THR A 45 -7.46 8.59 1.34
N SER A 46 -7.01 8.51 0.08
CA SER A 46 -6.77 7.24 -0.58
C SER A 46 -5.29 7.06 -0.91
N VAL A 47 -4.78 5.85 -0.67
CA VAL A 47 -3.40 5.45 -0.97
C VAL A 47 -3.37 4.39 -2.06
N MET A 48 -2.38 4.47 -2.93
CA MET A 48 -2.15 3.54 -4.04
C MET A 48 -1.02 2.56 -3.71
N ARG A 49 -0.86 1.54 -4.54
CA ARG A 49 0.28 0.63 -4.49
C ARG A 49 1.57 1.31 -4.95
N GLN A 50 2.70 0.96 -4.32
CA GLN A 50 4.02 1.46 -4.68
C GLN A 50 4.96 0.32 -5.09
N ALA A 51 5.82 0.58 -6.07
CA ALA A 51 6.90 -0.33 -6.46
C ALA A 51 7.95 -0.42 -5.32
N PRO A 52 8.70 -1.54 -5.18
CA PRO A 52 8.87 -2.65 -6.15
C PRO A 52 7.93 -3.85 -6.00
N ASP A 53 7.20 -3.95 -4.90
CA ASP A 53 6.35 -5.09 -4.52
C ASP A 53 4.85 -4.84 -4.74
N CYS A 54 4.48 -3.62 -5.12
CA CYS A 54 3.09 -3.20 -5.29
C CYS A 54 2.28 -3.34 -4.00
N GLU A 55 2.89 -3.03 -2.86
CA GLU A 55 2.19 -2.88 -1.59
C GLU A 55 1.57 -1.48 -1.46
N PHE A 56 0.45 -1.38 -0.74
CA PHE A 56 -0.16 -0.08 -0.47
C PHE A 56 0.77 0.80 0.35
N ALA A 57 0.85 2.08 -0.02
CA ALA A 57 1.51 3.07 0.80
C ALA A 57 0.91 3.12 2.21
N ALA A 58 1.72 3.50 3.19
CA ALA A 58 1.22 3.78 4.53
C ALA A 58 0.21 4.94 4.49
N CYS A 59 -0.88 4.81 5.27
CA CYS A 59 -1.82 5.91 5.46
C CYS A 59 -1.14 7.08 6.18
N PRO A 60 -1.42 8.33 5.79
CA PRO A 60 -1.00 9.48 6.58
C PRO A 60 -1.64 9.42 7.97
N HIS A 61 -0.91 9.91 8.96
CA HIS A 61 -1.37 9.99 10.34
C HIS A 61 -0.87 11.28 10.99
N PRO A 62 -1.63 11.84 11.95
CA PRO A 62 -1.20 13.04 12.68
C PRO A 62 0.08 12.78 13.50
N GLU A 63 0.80 13.86 13.80
CA GLU A 63 1.92 13.80 14.73
C GLU A 63 1.42 13.40 16.13
N GLY A 64 2.16 12.53 16.81
CA GLY A 64 1.75 11.98 18.12
C GLY A 64 0.73 10.84 18.06
N ALA A 65 0.42 10.32 16.85
CA ALA A 65 -0.35 9.09 16.71
C ALA A 65 0.38 7.90 17.38
N THR A 66 -0.35 7.15 18.20
CA THR A 66 0.14 5.93 18.84
C THR A 66 -0.58 4.72 18.25
N PHE A 67 0.17 3.85 17.59
CA PHE A 67 -0.37 2.66 16.91
C PHE A 67 -0.64 1.52 17.87
N CYS A 68 -1.85 0.95 17.77
CA CYS A 68 -2.24 -0.19 18.58
C CYS A 68 -1.48 -1.45 18.13
N GLN A 69 -0.66 -1.99 19.02
CA GLN A 69 0.02 -3.26 18.80
C GLN A 69 -0.90 -4.43 19.19
N PRO A 70 -0.62 -5.66 18.71
CA PRO A 70 -1.37 -6.83 19.13
C PRO A 70 -1.43 -7.04 20.65
N ASN A 71 -0.37 -6.65 21.36
CA ASN A 71 -0.30 -6.77 22.82
C ASN A 71 -1.13 -5.70 23.57
N ASP A 72 -1.52 -4.61 22.91
CA ASP A 72 -2.31 -3.53 23.50
C ASP A 72 -3.82 -3.83 23.46
N ARG A 73 -4.21 -4.90 22.75
CA ARG A 73 -5.60 -5.31 22.55
C ARG A 73 -6.09 -6.09 23.78
N GLY A 74 -6.03 -5.42 24.92
CA GLY A 74 -6.42 -5.96 26.21
C GLY A 74 -7.89 -6.34 26.23
N LEU A 75 -8.20 -7.50 26.83
CA LEU A 75 -9.58 -7.94 27.04
C LEU A 75 -10.28 -7.14 28.16
N PHE A 76 -9.49 -6.50 29.03
CA PHE A 76 -9.97 -5.74 30.18
C PHE A 76 -9.25 -4.39 30.25
N CYS A 77 -10.03 -3.32 30.35
CA CYS A 77 -9.55 -1.96 30.54
C CYS A 77 -10.09 -1.37 31.84
N THR A 78 -9.34 -0.47 32.46
CA THR A 78 -9.81 0.32 33.60
C THR A 78 -10.87 1.31 33.13
N ALA A 79 -11.78 1.69 34.04
CA ALA A 79 -12.82 2.69 33.80
C ALA A 79 -12.30 4.14 33.96
N GLU A 80 -10.99 4.36 33.77
CA GLU A 80 -10.39 5.69 33.81
C GLU A 80 -10.85 6.49 32.59
N TYR A 81 -11.14 7.77 32.79
CA TYR A 81 -11.51 8.68 31.72
C TYR A 81 -10.35 9.63 31.42
N ASP A 82 -9.51 9.19 30.49
CA ASP A 82 -8.39 9.92 29.90
C ASP A 82 -8.55 9.84 28.38
N PRO A 83 -9.47 10.64 27.80
CA PRO A 83 -10.03 10.34 26.49
C PRO A 83 -9.01 10.46 25.37
N VAL A 84 -9.18 9.58 24.38
CA VAL A 84 -8.38 9.55 23.16
C VAL A 84 -9.28 9.46 21.94
N CYS A 85 -8.80 9.95 20.81
CA CYS A 85 -9.48 9.84 19.54
C CYS A 85 -8.95 8.60 18.83
N GLY A 86 -9.78 7.56 18.71
CA GLY A 86 -9.45 6.32 18.03
C GLY A 86 -9.73 6.45 16.54
N TRP A 87 -8.72 6.17 15.71
CA TRP A 87 -8.81 6.20 14.26
C TRP A 87 -9.08 4.80 13.73
N ILE A 88 -10.17 4.64 13.01
CA ILE A 88 -10.73 3.34 12.62
C ILE A 88 -10.38 3.04 11.16
N ASP A 89 -9.98 1.79 10.87
CA ASP A 89 -9.73 1.33 9.51
C ASP A 89 -11.05 1.16 8.73
N PRO A 90 -11.29 1.94 7.66
CA PRO A 90 -12.50 1.80 6.85
C PRO A 90 -12.62 0.44 6.14
N GLY A 91 -11.52 -0.33 6.07
CA GLY A 91 -11.56 -1.71 5.58
C GLY A 91 -12.11 -2.72 6.59
N GLN A 92 -12.23 -2.34 7.87
CA GLN A 92 -12.65 -3.22 8.97
C GLN A 92 -13.98 -2.80 9.62
N ALA A 93 -14.37 -1.53 9.47
CA ALA A 93 -15.65 -1.01 9.91
C ALA A 93 -16.24 -0.11 8.84
N ASP A 94 -17.58 -0.04 8.78
CA ASP A 94 -18.28 0.82 7.85
C ASP A 94 -18.41 2.23 8.45
N CYS A 95 -17.74 3.21 7.86
CA CYS A 95 -17.72 4.59 8.33
C CYS A 95 -18.72 5.40 7.52
N GLU A 96 -19.77 5.94 8.15
CA GLU A 96 -20.76 6.77 7.44
C GLU A 96 -20.17 8.13 7.00
N THR A 97 -19.20 8.65 7.76
CA THR A 97 -18.54 9.95 7.52
C THR A 97 -17.06 9.90 7.85
N PHE A 98 -16.29 10.78 7.19
CA PHE A 98 -14.86 10.97 7.44
C PHE A 98 -14.59 12.28 8.20
N PRO A 99 -13.56 12.32 9.06
CA PRO A 99 -12.61 11.24 9.38
C PRO A 99 -13.27 10.09 10.14
N CYS A 100 -12.83 8.86 9.89
CA CYS A 100 -13.36 7.68 10.56
C CYS A 100 -12.74 7.55 11.95
N THR A 101 -13.36 8.27 12.89
CA THR A 101 -12.85 8.45 14.23
C THR A 101 -13.94 8.32 15.28
N GLU A 102 -13.60 7.77 16.44
CA GLU A 102 -14.49 7.67 17.58
C GLU A 102 -13.76 8.04 18.87
N THR A 103 -14.39 8.84 19.73
CA THR A 103 -13.86 9.15 21.07
C THR A 103 -13.94 7.90 21.93
N LYS A 104 -12.80 7.46 22.46
CA LYS A 104 -12.67 6.33 23.37
C LYS A 104 -12.27 6.82 24.75
N SER A 105 -12.75 6.15 25.81
CA SER A 105 -12.57 6.61 27.21
C SER A 105 -11.11 6.71 27.64
N ASN A 106 -10.26 5.82 27.12
CA ASN A 106 -8.81 5.81 27.32
C ASN A 106 -8.09 4.99 26.26
N ALA A 107 -6.75 5.10 26.22
CA ALA A 107 -5.90 4.38 25.26
C ALA A 107 -6.12 2.85 25.25
N CYS A 108 -6.37 2.23 26.40
CA CYS A 108 -6.68 0.79 26.45
C CYS A 108 -8.00 0.50 25.73
N THR A 109 -9.06 1.25 26.03
CA THR A 109 -10.36 1.05 25.36
C THR A 109 -10.29 1.30 23.86
N ALA A 110 -9.42 2.22 23.41
CA ALA A 110 -9.15 2.42 22.00
C ALA A 110 -8.48 1.20 21.37
N CYS A 111 -7.37 0.70 21.94
CA CYS A 111 -6.68 -0.45 21.37
C CYS A 111 -7.37 -1.79 21.63
N ALA A 112 -8.30 -1.90 22.58
CA ALA A 112 -9.13 -3.08 22.76
C ALA A 112 -10.13 -3.27 21.60
N ASP A 113 -10.54 -2.19 20.93
CA ASP A 113 -11.39 -2.25 19.75
C ASP A 113 -10.57 -2.64 18.52
N PRO A 114 -10.80 -3.84 17.92
CA PRO A 114 -9.98 -4.32 16.81
C PRO A 114 -10.03 -3.43 15.57
N THR A 115 -11.06 -2.60 15.43
CA THR A 115 -11.25 -1.71 14.27
C THR A 115 -10.37 -0.46 14.34
N VAL A 116 -9.97 -0.04 15.54
CA VAL A 116 -9.10 1.12 15.78
C VAL A 116 -7.65 0.76 15.47
N VAL A 117 -7.02 1.44 14.51
CA VAL A 117 -5.62 1.22 14.11
C VAL A 117 -4.61 2.00 14.94
N TYR A 118 -4.96 3.23 15.32
CA TYR A 118 -4.14 4.08 16.17
C TYR A 118 -5.02 5.09 16.90
N TRP A 119 -4.46 5.76 17.89
CA TRP A 119 -5.16 6.82 18.62
C TRP A 119 -4.30 8.07 18.78
N THR A 120 -4.95 9.20 19.02
CA THR A 120 -4.33 10.48 19.40
C THR A 120 -4.89 10.98 20.72
N PRO A 121 -4.12 11.74 21.52
CA PRO A 121 -4.61 12.29 22.79
C PRO A 121 -5.81 13.24 22.61
N GLY A 122 -6.76 13.19 23.53
CA GLY A 122 -7.96 14.05 23.52
C GLY A 122 -9.14 13.47 22.75
N GLU A 123 -10.31 14.09 22.86
CA GLU A 123 -11.52 13.68 22.13
C GLU A 123 -11.42 13.98 20.63
N CYS A 124 -12.21 13.28 19.82
CA CYS A 124 -12.31 13.56 18.38
C CYS A 124 -13.05 14.90 18.13
N SER A 125 -12.59 15.64 17.12
CA SER A 125 -13.08 16.98 16.74
C SER A 125 -14.10 16.96 15.61
#